data_AF-A0A661JVS5-F1
#
_entry.id   AF-A0A661JVS5-F1
#
_cell.length_a   1.000
_cell.length_b   1.000
_cell.length_c   1.000
_cell.angle_alpha   90.00
_cell.angle_beta   90.00
_cell.angle_gamma   90.00
#
_symmetry.space_group_name_H-M   'P 1'
#
loop_
_entity.id
_entity.type
_entity.pdbx_description
1 polymer ?
#
loop_
_entity_poly.entity_id
_entity_poly.type
_entity_poly.pdbx_seq_one_letter_code
_entity_poly.pdbx_strand_id
1 'polypeptide(L)' 'MLGHLVPFKYCRQVNHQKPCHRLLDCWHEIFDVKAFVESNYSEKDIASILSPPKHKLSQILELVEKAKKSRQRDTLE' A
#
# COMPACT_ATOMS: atom_id res chain seq x y z
N MET A 1 -3.04 -12.10 -0.26
CA MET A 1 -2.45 -12.62 0.99
C MET A 1 -1.01 -12.99 0.70
N LEU A 2 -0.14 -12.80 1.69
CA LEU A 2 1.22 -13.34 1.62
C LEU A 2 1.11 -14.82 1.99
N GLY A 3 1.74 -15.71 1.23
CA GLY A 3 1.66 -17.17 1.43
C GLY A 3 2.52 -17.67 2.59
N HIS A 4 2.99 -16.78 3.46
CA HIS A 4 3.89 -17.08 4.56
C HIS A 4 3.75 -16.03 5.68
N LEU A 5 4.26 -16.36 6.86
CA LEU A 5 4.39 -15.41 7.96
C LEU A 5 5.49 -14.39 7.65
N VAL A 6 5.27 -13.15 8.07
CA VAL A 6 6.21 -12.04 7.92
C VAL A 6 6.39 -11.31 9.24
N PRO A 7 7.59 -10.73 9.50
CA PRO A 7 7.79 -9.93 10.68
C PRO A 7 6.99 -8.63 10.61
N PHE A 8 6.59 -8.08 11.76
CA PHE A 8 5.83 -6.82 11.83
C PHE A 8 6.52 -5.66 11.10
N LYS A 9 7.86 -5.62 11.13
CA LYS A 9 8.67 -4.65 10.39
C LYS A 9 8.35 -4.65 8.88
N TYR A 10 8.11 -5.82 8.28
CA TYR A 10 7.74 -5.93 6.88
C TYR A 10 6.40 -5.23 6.62
N CYS A 11 5.39 -5.51 7.45
CA CYS A 11 4.06 -4.91 7.31
C CYS A 11 4.10 -3.39 7.37
N ARG A 12 5.04 -2.80 8.10
CA ARG A 12 5.20 -1.34 8.25
C ARG A 12 5.88 -0.64 7.07
N GLN A 13 6.60 -1.36 6.22
CA GLN A 13 7.49 -0.76 5.22
C GLN A 13 7.21 -1.15 3.77
N VAL A 14 6.25 -2.06 3.54
CA VAL A 14 6.04 -2.72 2.23
C VAL A 14 5.66 -1.76 1.09
N ASN A 15 5.03 -0.62 1.37
CA ASN A 15 4.52 0.28 0.34
C ASN A 15 5.23 1.64 0.39
N HIS A 16 6.47 1.71 -0.08
CA HIS A 16 7.30 2.92 -0.01
C HIS A 16 7.41 3.47 1.42
N GLN A 17 7.80 2.62 2.38
CA GLN A 17 7.88 2.94 3.81
C GLN A 17 6.52 3.21 4.47
N LYS A 18 5.42 2.88 3.79
CA LYS A 18 4.08 2.91 4.37
C LYS A 18 3.61 1.52 4.82
N PRO A 19 2.79 1.49 5.87
CA PRO A 19 2.14 0.27 6.34
C PRO A 19 1.22 -0.34 5.27
N CYS A 20 1.06 -1.66 5.33
CA CYS A 20 0.16 -2.40 4.46
C CYS A 20 -1.30 -2.19 4.87
N HIS A 21 -2.23 -2.29 3.91
CA HIS A 21 -3.67 -2.13 4.16
C HIS A 21 -4.28 -3.17 5.11
N ARG A 22 -3.59 -4.30 5.36
CA ARG A 22 -4.05 -5.36 6.26
C ARG A 22 -3.40 -5.30 7.64
N LEU A 23 -2.72 -4.20 7.99
CA LEU A 23 -1.95 -4.12 9.23
C LEU A 23 -2.83 -4.42 10.46
N LEU A 24 -4.04 -3.87 10.50
CA LEU A 24 -5.00 -4.09 11.58
C LEU A 24 -5.51 -5.55 11.57
N ASP A 25 -5.92 -6.04 10.40
CA ASP A 25 -6.46 -7.41 10.24
C ASP A 25 -5.44 -8.50 10.60
N CYS A 26 -4.15 -8.31 10.31
CA CYS A 26 -3.14 -9.34 10.54
C CYS A 26 -2.58 -9.37 11.96
N TRP A 27 -2.71 -8.28 12.72
CA TRP A 27 -2.00 -8.13 14.01
C TRP A 27 -2.91 -7.90 15.21
N HIS A 28 -4.24 -7.73 15.02
CA HIS A 28 -5.17 -7.50 16.13
C HIS A 28 -5.22 -8.63 17.17
N GLU A 29 -4.92 -9.87 16.77
CA GLU A 29 -4.86 -11.02 17.69
C GLU A 29 -3.54 -11.11 18.46
N ILE A 30 -2.49 -10.44 17.98
CA ILE A 30 -1.14 -10.54 18.55
C ILE A 30 -0.93 -9.45 19.61
N PHE A 31 -1.40 -8.23 19.35
CA PHE A 31 -1.33 -7.10 20.28
C PHE A 31 -2.33 -6.01 19.89
N ASP A 32 -2.44 -4.95 20.70
CA ASP A 32 -3.23 -3.77 20.36
C ASP A 32 -2.59 -2.94 19.24
N VAL A 33 -2.73 -3.45 18.01
CA VAL A 33 -2.25 -2.79 16.79
C VAL A 33 -3.00 -1.49 16.51
N LYS A 34 -4.23 -1.33 17.01
CA LYS A 34 -5.00 -0.09 16.82
C LYS A 34 -4.34 1.06 17.59
N ALA A 35 -4.07 0.86 18.88
CA ALA A 35 -3.36 1.86 19.70
C ALA A 35 -1.96 2.16 19.14
N PHE A 36 -1.25 1.14 18.63
CA PHE A 36 0.03 1.36 17.95
C PHE A 36 -0.13 2.27 16.72
N VAL A 37 -1.13 2.01 15.88
CA VAL A 37 -1.34 2.80 14.66
C VAL A 37 -1.70 4.24 14.98
N GLU A 38 -2.61 4.46 15.94
CA GLU A 38 -3.04 5.79 16.39
C GLU A 38 -1.90 6.62 17.01
N SER A 39 -0.93 5.97 17.65
CA SER A 39 0.24 6.64 18.26
C SER A 39 1.43 6.85 17.33
N ASN A 40 1.53 6.08 16.22
CA ASN A 40 2.73 6.07 15.36
C ASN A 40 2.50 6.66 13.96
N TYR A 41 1.25 6.85 13.53
CA TYR A 41 0.94 7.35 12.18
C TYR A 41 0.05 8.59 12.23
N SER A 42 0.19 9.45 11.22
CA SER A 42 -0.69 10.60 11.03
C SER A 42 -2.08 10.14 10.62
N GLU A 43 -3.12 10.92 10.93
CA GLU A 43 -4.50 10.61 10.51
C GLU A 43 -4.61 10.35 9.00
N LYS A 44 -3.83 11.08 8.19
CA LYS A 44 -3.75 10.90 6.74
C LYS A 44 -3.19 9.53 6.36
N ASP A 45 -2.16 9.06 7.05
CA ASP A 45 -1.58 7.74 6.81
C ASP A 45 -2.53 6.64 7.29
N ILE A 46 -3.20 6.84 8.43
CA ILE A 46 -4.23 5.93 8.95
C ILE A 46 -5.37 5.78 7.93
N ALA A 47 -5.89 6.90 7.40
CA ALA A 47 -6.91 6.89 6.35
C ALA A 47 -6.42 6.13 5.10
N SER A 48 -5.14 6.24 4.75
CA SER A 48 -4.56 5.48 3.64
C SER A 48 -4.47 3.98 3.92
N ILE A 49 -4.22 3.55 5.17
CA ILE A 49 -4.21 2.13 5.55
C ILE A 49 -5.61 1.54 5.44
N LEU A 50 -6.60 2.27 5.94
CA LEU A 50 -8.01 1.87 5.96
C LEU A 50 -8.67 1.95 4.58
N SER A 51 -8.08 2.70 3.64
CA SER A 51 -8.62 2.82 2.30
C SER A 51 -8.61 1.47 1.57
N PRO A 52 -9.70 1.11 0.87
CA PRO A 52 -9.73 -0.12 0.10
C PRO A 52 -8.65 -0.08 -0.98
N PRO A 53 -7.99 -1.22 -1.27
CA PRO A 53 -6.96 -1.26 -2.30
C PRO A 53 -7.55 -0.82 -3.64
N LYS A 54 -6.85 0.09 -4.34
CA LYS A 54 -7.24 0.50 -5.70
C LYS A 54 -7.48 -0.75 -6.55
N HIS A 55 -8.60 -0.79 -7.26
CA HIS A 55 -8.92 -1.91 -8.14
C HIS A 55 -7.76 -2.15 -9.11
N LYS A 56 -7.32 -3.42 -9.21
CA LYS A 56 -6.18 -3.83 -10.04
C LYS A 56 -6.31 -3.36 -11.50
N LEU A 57 -7.55 -3.31 -12.03
CA LEU A 57 -7.83 -2.79 -13.37
C LEU A 57 -7.44 -1.32 -13.53
N SER A 58 -7.73 -0.47 -12.55
CA SER A 58 -7.36 0.95 -12.59
C SER A 58 -5.84 1.13 -12.60
N GLN A 59 -5.09 0.30 -11.86
CA GLN A 59 -3.63 0.33 -11.89
C GLN A 59 -3.06 -0.11 -13.24
N ILE A 60 -3.62 -1.16 -13.85
CA ILE A 60 -3.21 -1.60 -15.19
C ILE A 60 -3.47 -0.49 -16.22
N LEU A 61 -4.64 0.16 -16.17
CA LEU A 61 -4.97 1.27 -17.07
C LEU A 61 -4.03 2.47 -16.87
N GLU A 62 -3.71 2.85 -15.63
CA GLU A 62 -2.71 3.89 -15.34
C GLU A 62 -1.33 3.55 -15.92
N LEU A 63 -0.89 2.29 -15.79
CA LEU A 63 0.38 1.83 -16.35
C LEU A 63 0.38 1.83 -17.89
N VAL A 64 -0.72 1.39 -18.51
CA VAL A 64 -0.89 1.43 -19.98
C VAL A 64 -0.85 2.87 -20.48
N GLU A 65 -1.55 3.80 -19.83
CA GLU A 65 -1.53 5.21 -20.19
C GLU A 65 -0.13 5.83 -20.02
N LYS A 66 0.59 5.48 -18.96
CA LYS A 66 1.98 5.91 -18.77
C LYS A 66 2.91 5.39 -19.87
N ALA A 67 2.74 4.13 -20.29
CA ALA A 67 3.52 3.52 -21.36
C ALA A 67 3.21 4.11 -22.76
N LYS A 68 1.94 4.46 -23.04
CA LYS A 68 1.59 5.19 -24.26
C LYS A 68 2.26 6.56 -24.32
N LYS A 69 2.26 7.29 -23.20
CA LYS A 69 2.88 8.63 -23.10
C LYS A 69 4.40 8.63 -23.20
N SER A 70 5.09 7.55 -22.79
CA SER A 70 6.53 7.42 -23.02
C SER A 70 6.82 7.12 -24.48
N ARG A 71 6.08 6.19 -25.10
CA ARG A 71 6.26 5.83 -26.52
C ARG A 71 6.04 7.00 -27.47
N GLN A 72 5.08 7.88 -27.19
CA GLN A 72 4.87 9.11 -27.96
C GLN A 72 6.01 10.12 -27.80
N ARG A 73 6.70 10.15 -26.65
CA ARG A 73 7.85 11.04 -26.42
C ARG A 73 9.07 10.57 -27.19
N ASP A 74 9.30 9.26 -27.24
CA ASP A 74 10.43 8.65 -27.96
C ASP A 74 10.29 8.70 -29.50
N THR A 75 9.11 9.04 -30.03
CA THR A 75 8.85 9.12 -31.49
C THR A 75 8.96 10.57 -32.02
N LEU A 76 9.16 11.55 -31.13
CA LEU A 76 9.23 12.98 -31.46
C LEU A 76 10.66 13.56 -31.37
N GLU A 77 11.67 12.73 -31.08
CA GLU A 77 13.11 13.06 -31.22
C GLU A 77 13.72 12.39 -32.45
#